data_AF-A0A2S0U937-F1
#
_entry.id   AF-A0A2S0U937-F1
#
_cell.length_a   1.000
_cell.length_b   1.000
_cell.length_c   1.000
_cell.angle_alpha   90.00
_cell.angle_beta   90.00
_cell.angle_gamma   90.00
#
_symmetry.space_group_name_H-M   'P 1'
#
loop_
_entity.id
_entity.type
_entity.pdbx_description
1 polymer ?
#
loop_
_entity_poly.entity_id
_entity_poly.type
_entity_poly.pdbx_seq_one_letter_code
_entity_poly.pdbx_strand_id
1 'polypeptide(L)'
;MKPYRILVVDDSPFMRKIITDLIEQDKSFWVERTAANGREALERIEELSPDLVTMDVEMPEMNGLEALRHIMKKHPVPVIMLSGINEQGMRETIMALELGAFDFIRKPSLSSSSQGIAEVGEALREQIRAAMLSKERRLAREQAMARQAEEPKAPPHPRVERPSALPPAVPEPKRPKISPLPERAQSEPSEPKKPEVKQPPFGAGSTKAVDDVKASSPKPSAAKSPAPKPPERSKPVAKAVPEPKAEPVKRENSGRIAGQTTAAGGAAYTDIVAIGCSTGGPKALKTLLERIPGNFPAPIAIVQHMPPNFTKSLAQRLNSLCALTVVEAEDGMIMEKGTAYIAPGGQHLTIVPGAGGTCKISLNQGELQSGHRPSVDVLFSSLLPLSQFRRHAALLTGMGSDGAKAMKRLYDAGVTSTFAESEETCVVYGMPRSAVELKCVSHVLPLQEIAPKLVQIVK
;
A
#
# COMPACT_ATOMS: atom_id res chain seq x y z
N MET A 1 23.34 -0.28 21.58
CA MET A 1 22.28 -1.31 21.48
C MET A 1 22.91 -2.60 21.00
N LYS A 2 22.38 -3.75 21.40
CA LYS A 2 22.76 -5.04 20.80
C LYS A 2 22.18 -5.08 19.37
N PRO A 3 22.94 -5.52 18.35
CA PRO A 3 22.41 -5.60 17.00
C PRO A 3 21.28 -6.64 16.92
N TYR A 4 20.30 -6.39 16.04
CA TYR A 4 19.25 -7.35 15.73
C TYR A 4 19.84 -8.54 14.98
N ARG A 5 19.44 -9.74 15.38
CA ARG A 5 19.97 -10.99 14.83
C ARG A 5 19.12 -11.44 13.66
N ILE A 6 19.73 -11.50 12.48
CA ILE A 6 19.05 -11.83 11.22
C ILE A 6 19.46 -13.23 10.77
N LEU A 7 18.50 -14.01 10.29
CA LEU A 7 18.75 -15.28 9.58
C LEU A 7 18.56 -15.06 8.07
N VAL A 8 19.59 -15.34 7.29
CA VAL A 8 19.53 -15.25 5.81
C VAL A 8 19.32 -16.62 5.20
N VAL A 9 18.26 -16.79 4.42
CA VAL A 9 17.89 -18.06 3.79
C VAL A 9 17.80 -17.86 2.27
N ASP A 10 18.68 -18.56 1.55
CA ASP A 10 18.75 -18.56 0.08
C ASP A 10 19.54 -19.81 -0.33
N ASP A 11 19.19 -20.47 -1.42
CA ASP A 11 19.86 -21.71 -1.85
C ASP A 11 21.28 -21.45 -2.41
N SER A 12 21.53 -20.25 -2.94
CA SER A 12 22.81 -19.85 -3.50
C SER A 12 23.77 -19.32 -2.42
N PRO A 13 24.94 -19.97 -2.20
CA PRO A 13 25.95 -19.48 -1.25
C PRO A 13 26.42 -18.06 -1.57
N PHE A 14 26.47 -17.72 -2.86
CA PHE A 14 26.86 -16.39 -3.33
C PHE A 14 25.82 -15.34 -2.95
N MET A 15 24.54 -15.63 -3.14
CA MET A 15 23.46 -14.73 -2.74
C MET A 15 23.41 -14.53 -1.23
N ARG A 16 23.57 -15.60 -0.44
CA ARG A 16 23.68 -15.50 1.02
C ARG A 16 24.79 -14.53 1.44
N LYS A 17 25.95 -14.57 0.77
CA LYS A 17 27.05 -13.63 1.02
C LYS A 17 26.68 -12.19 0.65
N ILE A 18 26.11 -11.96 -0.54
CA ILE A 18 25.66 -10.61 -0.95
C ILE A 18 24.66 -10.04 0.04
N ILE A 19 23.61 -10.78 0.36
CA ILE A 19 22.54 -10.32 1.25
C ILE A 19 23.12 -10.02 2.65
N THR A 20 24.02 -10.88 3.14
CA THR A 20 24.73 -10.64 4.40
C THR A 20 25.50 -9.33 4.37
N ASP A 21 26.32 -9.11 3.33
CA ASP A 21 27.11 -7.89 3.18
C ASP A 21 26.24 -6.63 3.07
N LEU A 22 25.07 -6.73 2.44
CA LEU A 22 24.12 -5.62 2.35
C LEU A 22 23.47 -5.29 3.69
N ILE A 23 23.13 -6.31 4.49
CA ILE A 23 22.53 -6.14 5.82
C ILE A 23 23.54 -5.52 6.79
N GLU A 24 24.76 -6.07 6.85
CA GLU A 24 25.78 -5.71 7.85
C GLU A 24 26.51 -4.38 7.56
N GLN A 25 26.19 -3.71 6.44
CA GLN A 25 26.59 -2.31 6.24
C GLN A 25 26.01 -1.37 7.31
N ASP A 26 24.89 -1.75 7.94
CA ASP A 26 24.37 -1.08 9.13
C ASP A 26 24.68 -1.90 10.37
N LYS A 27 25.45 -1.31 11.30
CA LYS A 27 25.91 -1.94 12.55
C LYS A 27 24.77 -2.28 13.52
N SER A 28 23.54 -1.85 13.22
CA SER A 28 22.34 -2.21 13.96
C SER A 28 21.86 -3.64 13.65
N PHE A 29 22.37 -4.26 12.58
CA PHE A 29 22.01 -5.62 12.15
C PHE A 29 23.24 -6.52 12.15
N TRP A 30 23.00 -7.80 12.46
CA TRP A 30 24.01 -8.85 12.48
C TRP A 30 23.42 -10.12 11.89
N VAL A 31 24.10 -10.75 10.93
CA VAL A 31 23.66 -12.03 10.38
C VAL A 31 24.21 -13.15 11.25
N GLU A 32 23.35 -13.66 12.14
CA GLU A 32 23.70 -14.69 13.12
C GLU A 32 24.06 -16.02 12.44
N ARG A 33 23.25 -16.40 11.45
CA ARG A 33 23.41 -17.62 10.65
C ARG A 33 22.82 -17.45 9.27
N THR A 34 23.17 -18.39 8.41
CA THR A 34 22.53 -18.58 7.11
C THR A 34 22.03 -20.03 6.97
N ALA A 35 21.06 -20.24 6.08
CA ALA A 35 20.47 -21.54 5.77
C ALA A 35 20.29 -21.70 4.25
N ALA A 36 20.42 -22.93 3.74
CA ALA A 36 20.37 -23.22 2.31
C ALA A 36 18.98 -23.62 1.78
N ASN A 37 18.03 -23.92 2.67
CA ASN A 37 16.66 -24.28 2.30
C ASN A 37 15.68 -24.02 3.46
N GLY A 38 14.40 -24.23 3.22
CA GLY A 38 13.34 -24.01 4.21
C GLY A 38 13.44 -24.92 5.45
N ARG A 39 13.97 -26.14 5.32
CA ARG A 39 14.12 -27.08 6.45
C ARG A 39 15.20 -26.61 7.41
N GLU A 40 16.39 -26.30 6.89
CA GLU A 40 17.48 -25.73 7.69
C GLU A 40 17.04 -24.42 8.35
N ALA A 41 16.25 -23.60 7.65
CA ALA A 41 15.72 -22.37 8.23
C ALA A 41 14.84 -22.63 9.46
N LEU A 42 13.95 -23.61 9.42
CA LEU A 42 13.11 -23.98 10.56
C LEU A 42 13.93 -24.46 11.76
N GLU A 43 14.93 -25.32 11.54
CA GLU A 43 15.83 -25.81 12.59
C GLU A 43 16.58 -24.65 13.26
N ARG A 44 17.10 -23.70 12.46
CA ARG A 44 17.84 -22.53 12.97
C ARG A 44 16.95 -21.52 13.68
N ILE A 45 15.69 -21.39 13.28
CA ILE A 45 14.73 -20.53 13.98
C ILE A 45 14.46 -21.09 15.38
N GLU A 46 14.25 -22.40 15.49
CA GLU A 46 14.04 -23.07 16.77
C GLU A 46 15.28 -22.95 17.69
N GLU A 47 16.49 -23.12 17.14
CA GLU A 47 17.75 -23.03 17.91
C GLU A 47 18.09 -21.59 18.35
N LEU A 48 17.97 -20.61 17.45
CA LEU A 48 18.59 -19.29 17.64
C LEU A 48 17.59 -18.20 18.05
N SER A 49 16.30 -18.41 17.75
CA SER A 49 15.24 -17.42 17.88
C SER A 49 15.64 -16.05 17.27
N PRO A 50 15.91 -15.99 15.95
CA PRO A 50 16.34 -14.77 15.30
C PRO A 50 15.26 -13.67 15.40
N ASP A 51 15.68 -12.42 15.26
CA ASP A 51 14.77 -11.28 15.31
C ASP A 51 13.97 -11.12 14.02
N LEU A 52 14.57 -11.48 12.88
CA LEU A 52 13.99 -11.43 11.54
C LEU A 52 14.61 -12.51 10.65
N VAL A 53 13.86 -12.94 9.64
CA VAL A 53 14.33 -13.85 8.60
C VAL A 53 14.20 -13.19 7.23
N THR A 54 15.26 -13.20 6.43
CA THR A 54 15.14 -12.95 4.98
C THR A 54 15.06 -14.29 4.28
N MET A 55 14.07 -14.49 3.42
CA MET A 55 13.73 -15.81 2.89
C MET A 55 13.55 -15.76 1.38
N ASP A 56 14.38 -16.49 0.65
CA ASP A 56 14.12 -16.78 -0.75
C ASP A 56 12.82 -17.59 -0.94
N VAL A 57 12.12 -17.32 -2.03
CA VAL A 57 10.91 -18.04 -2.41
C VAL A 57 11.26 -19.40 -3.03
N GLU A 58 12.17 -19.43 -3.99
CA GLU A 58 12.45 -20.61 -4.83
C GLU A 58 13.68 -21.35 -4.30
N MET A 59 13.47 -22.44 -3.55
CA MET A 59 14.57 -23.25 -2.98
C MET A 59 14.29 -24.75 -3.10
N PRO A 60 15.32 -25.61 -3.16
CA PRO A 60 15.16 -27.05 -3.16
C PRO A 60 14.65 -27.58 -1.81
N GLU A 61 14.17 -28.84 -1.81
CA GLU A 61 13.66 -29.59 -0.65
C GLU A 61 12.40 -29.00 0.02
N MET A 62 12.49 -27.79 0.55
CA MET A 62 11.38 -27.01 1.10
C MET A 62 11.53 -25.57 0.64
N ASN A 63 10.57 -25.11 -0.16
CA ASN A 63 10.54 -23.75 -0.67
C ASN A 63 10.20 -22.73 0.43
N GLY A 64 10.42 -21.44 0.13
CA GLY A 64 10.21 -20.36 1.09
C GLY A 64 8.76 -20.19 1.53
N LEU A 65 7.79 -20.47 0.64
CA LEU A 65 6.37 -20.35 0.94
C LEU A 65 5.90 -21.41 1.94
N GLU A 66 6.37 -22.65 1.77
CA GLU A 66 6.14 -23.75 2.71
C GLU A 66 6.81 -23.47 4.05
N ALA A 67 8.06 -23.02 4.05
CA ALA A 67 8.78 -22.64 5.26
C ALA A 67 8.04 -21.52 6.02
N LEU A 68 7.63 -20.46 5.31
CA LEU A 68 6.86 -19.34 5.86
C LEU A 68 5.58 -19.83 6.57
N ARG A 69 4.84 -20.75 5.94
CA ARG A 69 3.61 -21.31 6.55
C ARG A 69 3.89 -22.02 7.88
N HIS A 70 5.01 -22.75 7.97
CA HIS A 70 5.42 -23.41 9.21
C HIS A 70 5.89 -22.40 10.26
N ILE A 71 6.68 -21.40 9.85
CA ILE A 71 7.15 -20.30 10.70
C ILE A 71 5.96 -19.59 11.34
N MET A 72 5.01 -19.11 10.53
CA MET A 72 3.85 -18.36 11.00
C MET A 72 2.90 -19.18 11.89
N LYS A 73 2.96 -20.52 11.82
CA LYS A 73 2.15 -21.41 12.67
C LYS A 73 2.81 -21.75 14.00
N LYS A 74 4.13 -22.01 14.01
CA LYS A 74 4.86 -22.49 15.19
C LYS A 74 5.58 -21.37 15.94
N HIS A 75 6.36 -20.57 15.21
CA HIS A 75 7.24 -19.55 15.77
C HIS A 75 7.14 -18.28 14.91
N PRO A 76 6.07 -17.48 15.05
CA PRO A 76 5.89 -16.28 14.24
C PRO A 76 7.05 -15.29 14.44
N VAL A 77 7.92 -15.22 13.44
CA VAL A 77 9.01 -14.25 13.32
C VAL A 77 8.76 -13.41 12.07
N PRO A 78 9.07 -12.10 12.06
CA PRO A 78 8.99 -11.31 10.84
C PRO A 78 9.83 -11.93 9.72
N VAL A 79 9.22 -12.16 8.56
CA VAL A 79 9.88 -12.69 7.37
C VAL A 79 9.80 -11.68 6.23
N ILE A 80 10.94 -11.29 5.67
CA ILE A 80 11.01 -10.52 4.43
C ILE A 80 11.32 -11.48 3.29
N MET A 81 10.43 -11.58 2.32
CA MET A 81 10.62 -12.47 1.17
C MET A 81 11.61 -11.85 0.16
N LEU A 82 12.46 -12.67 -0.44
CA LEU A 82 13.36 -12.28 -1.51
C LEU A 82 12.81 -12.83 -2.82
N SER A 83 12.17 -11.96 -3.60
CA SER A 83 11.46 -12.34 -4.82
C SER A 83 12.36 -12.27 -6.05
N GLY A 84 12.20 -13.25 -6.95
CA GLY A 84 12.67 -13.18 -8.32
C GLY A 84 11.89 -12.17 -9.19
N ILE A 85 12.24 -12.12 -10.46
CA ILE A 85 11.65 -11.23 -11.49
C ILE A 85 10.67 -11.94 -12.43
N ASN A 86 10.49 -13.26 -12.30
CA ASN A 86 9.63 -14.07 -13.13
C ASN A 86 8.15 -13.98 -12.68
N GLU A 87 7.21 -14.38 -13.55
CA GLU A 87 5.78 -14.31 -13.22
C GLU A 87 5.39 -15.24 -12.07
N GLN A 88 6.00 -16.42 -12.00
CA GLN A 88 5.73 -17.40 -10.96
C GLN A 88 6.13 -16.87 -9.57
N GLY A 89 7.36 -16.35 -9.43
CA GLY A 89 7.86 -15.77 -8.19
C GLY A 89 7.07 -14.52 -7.76
N MET A 90 6.55 -13.73 -8.71
CA MET A 90 5.62 -12.64 -8.36
C MET A 90 4.33 -13.17 -7.71
N ARG A 91 3.70 -14.19 -8.29
CA ARG A 91 2.48 -14.81 -7.73
C ARG A 91 2.75 -15.40 -6.35
N GLU A 92 3.85 -16.12 -6.19
CA GLU A 92 4.24 -16.73 -4.90
C GLU A 92 4.53 -15.66 -3.84
N THR A 93 5.11 -14.52 -4.22
CA THR A 93 5.32 -13.40 -3.31
C THR A 93 4.01 -12.79 -2.82
N ILE A 94 2.99 -12.64 -3.70
CA ILE A 94 1.66 -12.20 -3.24
C ILE A 94 1.08 -13.19 -2.23
N MET A 95 1.18 -14.50 -2.50
CA MET A 95 0.73 -15.53 -1.56
C MET A 95 1.49 -15.47 -0.24
N ALA A 96 2.80 -15.20 -0.26
CA ALA A 96 3.59 -15.06 0.94
C ALA A 96 3.11 -13.90 1.82
N LEU A 97 2.80 -12.74 1.23
CA LEU A 97 2.23 -11.60 1.95
C LEU A 97 0.86 -11.92 2.56
N GLU A 98 0.01 -12.69 1.86
CA GLU A 98 -1.27 -13.18 2.41
C GLU A 98 -1.06 -14.12 3.60
N LEU A 99 -0.06 -15.00 3.53
CA LEU A 99 0.30 -15.95 4.59
C LEU A 99 0.95 -15.28 5.81
N GLY A 100 1.27 -13.98 5.73
CA GLY A 100 1.77 -13.19 6.84
C GLY A 100 3.26 -12.83 6.76
N ALA A 101 3.91 -13.00 5.60
CA ALA A 101 5.20 -12.34 5.38
C ALA A 101 5.07 -10.84 5.66
N PHE A 102 6.12 -10.26 6.25
CA PHE A 102 6.13 -8.87 6.64
C PHE A 102 6.15 -7.95 5.42
N ASP A 103 7.10 -8.17 4.52
CA ASP A 103 7.20 -7.50 3.22
C ASP A 103 8.06 -8.36 2.27
N PHE A 104 8.41 -7.83 1.10
CA PHE A 104 9.34 -8.44 0.18
C PHE A 104 10.33 -7.44 -0.42
N ILE A 105 11.45 -7.96 -0.88
CA ILE A 105 12.48 -7.25 -1.63
C ILE A 105 12.75 -8.02 -2.92
N ARG A 106 12.96 -7.29 -4.03
CA ARG A 106 13.43 -7.91 -5.26
C ARG A 106 14.91 -8.28 -5.10
N LYS A 107 15.26 -9.51 -5.46
CA LYS A 107 16.67 -9.91 -5.50
C LYS A 107 17.46 -9.01 -6.45
N PRO A 108 18.70 -8.65 -6.09
CA PRO A 108 19.58 -7.95 -7.01
C PRO A 108 19.91 -8.89 -8.19
N SER A 109 19.81 -8.40 -9.43
CA SER A 109 20.25 -9.22 -10.56
C SER A 109 21.78 -9.20 -10.63
N LEU A 110 22.40 -10.31 -11.03
CA LEU A 110 23.85 -10.40 -11.25
C LEU A 110 24.34 -9.44 -12.36
N SER A 111 23.42 -9.01 -13.23
CA SER A 111 23.65 -8.00 -14.27
C SER A 111 23.40 -6.56 -13.82
N SER A 112 22.98 -6.34 -12.57
CA SER A 112 22.72 -5.01 -12.04
C SER A 112 24.04 -4.26 -11.85
N SER A 113 24.00 -2.96 -12.10
CA SER A 113 25.11 -2.07 -11.74
C SER A 113 25.34 -2.09 -10.22
N SER A 114 26.53 -1.68 -9.79
CA SER A 114 26.85 -1.50 -8.36
C SER A 114 25.81 -0.62 -7.64
N GLN A 115 25.24 0.36 -8.34
CA GLN A 115 24.21 1.23 -7.82
C GLN A 115 22.88 0.51 -7.56
N GLY A 116 22.45 -0.39 -8.45
CA GLY A 116 21.23 -1.19 -8.23
C GLY A 116 21.35 -2.14 -7.04
N ILE A 117 22.54 -2.69 -6.80
CA ILE A 117 22.81 -3.53 -5.61
C ILE A 117 22.72 -2.69 -4.32
N ALA A 118 23.24 -1.46 -4.34
CA ALA A 118 23.18 -0.55 -3.20
C ALA A 118 21.74 -0.14 -2.86
N GLU A 119 20.92 0.16 -3.88
CA GLU A 119 19.49 0.47 -3.72
C GLU A 119 18.72 -0.69 -3.08
N VAL A 120 18.97 -1.93 -3.52
CA VAL A 120 18.38 -3.13 -2.91
C VAL A 120 18.80 -3.26 -1.45
N GLY A 121 20.07 -3.00 -1.12
CA GLY A 121 20.56 -3.02 0.26
C GLY A 121 19.92 -1.95 1.14
N GLU A 122 19.72 -0.74 0.62
CA GLU A 122 18.99 0.33 1.32
C GLU A 122 17.54 -0.08 1.60
N ALA A 123 16.82 -0.54 0.58
CA ALA A 123 15.44 -1.00 0.72
C ALA A 123 15.31 -2.15 1.72
N LEU A 124 16.23 -3.13 1.67
CA LEU A 124 16.25 -4.25 2.61
C LEU A 124 16.42 -3.77 4.06
N ARG A 125 17.39 -2.89 4.32
CA ARG A 125 17.62 -2.34 5.67
C ARG A 125 16.44 -1.50 6.16
N GLU A 126 15.78 -0.77 5.28
CA GLU A 126 14.58 -0.01 5.63
C GLU A 126 13.43 -0.93 6.07
N GLN A 127 13.21 -2.03 5.34
CA GLN A 127 12.20 -3.03 5.70
C GLN A 127 12.53 -3.77 7.00
N ILE A 128 13.80 -4.07 7.24
CA ILE A 128 14.25 -4.63 8.52
C ILE A 128 13.94 -3.66 9.67
N ARG A 129 14.27 -2.37 9.52
CA ARG A 129 13.93 -1.33 10.53
C ARG A 129 12.43 -1.27 10.78
N ALA A 130 11.62 -1.26 9.72
CA ALA A 130 10.16 -1.23 9.83
C ALA A 130 9.62 -2.45 10.61
N ALA A 131 10.14 -3.65 10.31
CA ALA A 131 9.78 -4.88 10.98
C ALA A 131 10.13 -4.85 12.47
N MET A 132 11.34 -4.39 12.81
CA MET A 132 11.79 -4.32 14.20
C MET A 132 10.98 -3.30 15.01
N LEU A 133 10.74 -2.12 14.45
CA LEU A 133 9.91 -1.10 15.09
C LEU A 133 8.47 -1.57 15.29
N SER A 134 7.90 -2.35 14.36
CA SER A 134 6.59 -2.96 14.51
C SER A 134 6.57 -4.01 15.64
N LYS A 135 7.58 -4.89 15.68
CA LYS A 135 7.76 -5.89 16.75
C LYS A 135 7.87 -5.23 18.12
N GLU A 136 8.71 -4.19 18.26
CA GLU A 136 8.88 -3.44 19.50
C GLU A 136 7.57 -2.78 19.96
N ARG A 137 6.84 -2.11 19.05
CA ARG A 137 5.54 -1.51 19.37
C ARG A 137 4.54 -2.53 19.88
N ARG A 138 4.46 -3.69 19.22
CA ARG A 138 3.57 -4.77 19.64
C ARG A 138 3.91 -5.25 21.05
N LEU A 139 5.18 -5.51 21.33
CA LEU A 139 5.65 -5.91 22.66
C LEU A 139 5.36 -4.84 23.72
N ALA A 140 5.63 -3.56 23.42
CA ALA A 140 5.37 -2.46 24.35
C ALA A 140 3.87 -2.35 24.70
N ARG A 141 2.99 -2.55 23.71
CA ARG A 141 1.54 -2.57 23.90
C ARG A 141 1.10 -3.76 24.76
N GLU A 142 1.59 -4.96 24.45
CA GLU A 142 1.30 -6.18 25.23
C GLU A 142 1.73 -5.99 26.70
N GLN A 143 2.90 -5.41 26.95
CA GLN A 143 3.37 -5.08 28.30
C GLN A 143 2.53 -4.01 28.99
N ALA A 144 2.13 -2.94 28.27
CA ALA A 144 1.26 -1.91 28.82
C ALA A 144 -0.11 -2.47 29.23
N MET A 145 -0.68 -3.35 28.41
CA MET A 145 -1.93 -4.04 28.73
C MET A 145 -1.79 -4.95 29.95
N ALA A 146 -0.69 -5.72 30.04
CA ALA A 146 -0.43 -6.58 31.19
C ALA A 146 -0.33 -5.78 32.50
N ARG A 147 0.37 -4.64 32.49
CA ARG A 147 0.48 -3.74 33.66
C ARG A 147 -0.87 -3.19 34.11
N GLN A 148 -1.73 -2.79 33.16
CA GLN A 148 -3.08 -2.31 33.48
C GLN A 148 -4.00 -3.41 34.04
N ALA A 149 -3.76 -4.68 33.67
CA ALA A 149 -4.49 -5.81 34.23
C ALA A 149 -4.03 -6.19 35.64
N GLU A 150 -2.77 -5.89 35.99
CA GLU A 150 -2.17 -6.17 37.31
C GLU A 150 -2.37 -5.04 38.33
N GLU A 151 -2.69 -3.81 37.90
CA GLU A 151 -3.04 -2.72 38.81
C GLU A 151 -4.35 -3.03 39.57
N PRO A 152 -4.35 -3.02 40.91
CA PRO A 152 -5.55 -3.28 41.68
C PRO A 152 -6.58 -2.18 41.38
N LYS A 153 -7.78 -2.59 40.91
CA LYS A 153 -8.93 -1.69 40.78
C LYS A 153 -9.07 -0.94 42.10
N ALA A 154 -8.93 0.39 42.05
CA ALA A 154 -9.12 1.25 43.22
C ALA A 154 -10.43 0.87 43.93
N PRO A 155 -10.44 0.73 45.26
CA PRO A 155 -11.65 0.39 45.98
C PRO A 155 -12.73 1.42 45.62
N PRO A 156 -13.99 0.99 45.42
CA PRO A 156 -15.07 1.92 45.12
C PRO A 156 -15.09 2.97 46.23
N HIS A 157 -14.95 4.24 45.84
CA HIS A 157 -15.05 5.35 46.78
C HIS A 157 -16.30 5.15 47.65
N PRO A 158 -16.22 5.33 48.98
CA PRO A 158 -17.39 5.23 49.83
C PRO A 158 -18.42 6.23 49.30
N ARG A 159 -19.58 5.68 48.94
CA ARG A 159 -20.74 6.44 48.48
C ARG A 159 -21.08 7.41 49.60
N VAL A 160 -20.74 8.69 49.43
CA VAL A 160 -21.18 9.73 50.37
C VAL A 160 -22.69 9.76 50.30
N GLU A 161 -23.34 9.21 51.32
CA GLU A 161 -24.78 9.34 51.49
C GLU A 161 -25.10 10.83 51.58
N ARG A 162 -25.82 11.33 50.59
CA ARG A 162 -26.39 12.68 50.68
C ARG A 162 -27.47 12.63 51.77
N PRO A 163 -27.47 13.57 52.73
CA PRO A 163 -28.59 13.72 53.64
C PRO A 163 -29.87 13.94 52.83
N SER A 164 -30.84 13.04 53.01
CA SER A 164 -32.21 13.21 52.54
C SER A 164 -32.90 14.28 53.41
N ALA A 165 -32.83 15.54 52.98
CA ALA A 165 -33.75 16.57 53.44
C ALA A 165 -34.02 17.56 52.31
N LEU A 166 -35.23 17.48 51.75
CA LEU A 166 -35.81 18.49 50.88
C LEU A 166 -36.17 19.73 51.71
N PRO A 167 -35.71 20.94 51.35
CA PRO A 167 -36.34 22.18 51.80
C PRO A 167 -37.65 22.42 51.02
N PRO A 168 -38.64 23.13 51.61
CA PRO A 168 -39.93 23.36 50.98
C PRO A 168 -39.84 24.29 49.75
N ALA A 169 -40.80 24.11 48.84
CA ALA A 169 -40.90 24.78 47.56
C ALA A 169 -40.91 26.32 47.67
N VAL A 170 -40.05 26.96 46.86
CA VAL A 170 -40.08 28.40 46.60
C VAL A 170 -40.99 28.66 45.38
N PRO A 171 -41.82 29.73 45.36
CA PRO A 171 -42.78 29.96 44.28
C PRO A 171 -42.08 30.33 42.95
N GLU A 172 -42.64 29.86 41.84
CA GLU A 172 -42.18 30.13 40.48
C GLU A 172 -42.02 31.64 40.16
N PRO A 173 -40.89 32.07 39.55
CA PRO A 173 -40.82 33.40 38.98
C PRO A 173 -41.52 33.45 37.62
N LYS A 174 -42.47 34.39 37.51
CA LYS A 174 -43.22 34.73 36.30
C LYS A 174 -42.28 35.04 35.12
N ARG A 175 -42.56 34.42 33.97
CA ARG A 175 -41.91 34.71 32.67
C ARG A 175 -42.05 36.20 32.30
N PRO A 176 -40.98 36.90 31.91
CA PRO A 176 -41.09 38.13 31.15
C PRO A 176 -41.42 37.79 29.68
N LYS A 177 -42.47 38.44 29.16
CA LYS A 177 -42.78 38.49 27.72
C LYS A 177 -41.63 39.23 27.02
N ILE A 178 -41.03 38.60 26.00
CA ILE A 178 -40.13 39.29 25.07
C ILE A 178 -40.91 39.52 23.77
N SER A 179 -41.06 40.80 23.43
CA SER A 179 -41.66 41.35 22.23
C SER A 179 -40.76 41.12 20.99
N PRO A 180 -41.33 41.03 19.78
CA PRO A 180 -40.55 40.80 18.57
C PRO A 180 -39.82 42.08 18.12
N LEU A 181 -38.54 41.94 17.77
CA LEU A 181 -37.75 42.99 17.13
C LEU A 181 -37.97 42.97 15.60
N PRO A 182 -37.91 44.14 14.93
CA PRO A 182 -38.54 44.37 13.65
C PRO A 182 -37.65 44.04 12.44
N GLU A 183 -38.35 43.77 11.34
CA GLU A 183 -37.86 43.59 9.97
C GLU A 183 -37.65 44.95 9.27
N ARG A 184 -36.48 45.14 8.65
CA ARG A 184 -36.12 46.03 7.50
C ARG A 184 -34.60 46.22 7.48
N ALA A 185 -33.89 46.41 6.38
CA ALA A 185 -34.20 46.49 4.95
C ALA A 185 -32.89 46.27 4.17
N GLN A 186 -33.05 46.08 2.87
CA GLN A 186 -32.06 45.92 1.81
C GLN A 186 -30.96 47.01 1.80
N SER A 187 -29.73 46.59 1.50
CA SER A 187 -28.73 47.42 0.79
C SER A 187 -27.55 46.57 0.29
N GLU A 188 -27.55 46.22 -1.00
CA GLU A 188 -26.35 46.28 -1.86
C GLU A 188 -26.24 47.72 -2.41
N PRO A 189 -25.14 48.20 -3.05
CA PRO A 189 -23.95 47.48 -3.55
C PRO A 189 -22.59 48.18 -3.25
N SER A 190 -21.47 47.47 -3.41
CA SER A 190 -20.26 47.99 -4.09
C SER A 190 -19.09 46.99 -4.12
N GLU A 191 -18.62 46.68 -5.32
CA GLU A 191 -17.35 46.00 -5.62
C GLU A 191 -16.13 46.75 -5.06
N PRO A 192 -15.05 46.02 -4.68
CA PRO A 192 -13.71 46.53 -4.76
C PRO A 192 -12.94 45.94 -5.96
N LYS A 193 -12.35 46.87 -6.72
CA LYS A 193 -11.52 46.69 -7.91
C LYS A 193 -10.29 45.79 -7.70
N LYS A 194 -9.92 45.09 -8.79
CA LYS A 194 -8.61 44.48 -9.05
C LYS A 194 -7.44 45.43 -8.73
N PRO A 195 -6.32 44.93 -8.19
CA PRO A 195 -5.02 45.53 -8.42
C PRO A 195 -4.36 44.91 -9.66
N GLU A 196 -4.18 45.79 -10.65
CA GLU A 196 -3.34 45.67 -11.83
C GLU A 196 -1.86 45.74 -11.41
N VAL A 197 -1.07 44.71 -11.69
CA VAL A 197 0.40 44.78 -11.59
C VAL A 197 0.98 44.94 -12.99
N LYS A 198 1.56 46.11 -13.20
CA LYS A 198 2.29 46.53 -14.40
C LYS A 198 3.63 45.81 -14.49
N GLN A 199 3.92 45.22 -15.65
CA GLN A 199 5.29 45.04 -16.14
C GLN A 199 5.90 46.39 -16.52
N PRO A 200 7.23 46.54 -16.45
CA PRO A 200 7.97 46.98 -17.64
C PRO A 200 9.40 46.38 -17.72
N PRO A 201 10.22 46.68 -18.75
CA PRO A 201 10.04 46.30 -20.14
C PRO A 201 11.30 45.59 -20.73
N PHE A 202 11.16 45.14 -21.97
CA PHE A 202 12.21 44.61 -22.85
C PHE A 202 13.42 45.54 -23.02
N GLY A 203 14.61 44.94 -23.15
CA GLY A 203 15.79 45.53 -23.77
C GLY A 203 16.53 44.48 -24.60
N ALA A 204 16.43 44.61 -25.92
CA ALA A 204 17.13 43.79 -26.92
C ALA A 204 18.37 44.52 -27.46
N GLY A 205 19.35 43.73 -27.90
CA GLY A 205 20.49 44.13 -28.74
C GLY A 205 21.83 44.02 -28.01
N SER A 206 22.92 43.52 -28.58
CA SER A 206 23.17 42.91 -29.89
C SER A 206 24.62 42.39 -29.90
N THR A 207 24.88 41.40 -30.75
CA THR A 207 26.14 41.11 -31.48
C THR A 207 27.45 40.93 -30.69
N LYS A 208 28.03 39.74 -30.79
CA LYS A 208 29.09 39.45 -31.78
C LYS A 208 29.43 37.96 -31.83
N ALA A 209 29.41 37.43 -33.04
CA ALA A 209 30.04 36.19 -33.46
C ALA A 209 31.56 36.34 -33.47
N VAL A 210 32.29 35.25 -33.20
CA VAL A 210 33.44 34.82 -34.02
C VAL A 210 33.76 33.33 -33.79
N ASP A 211 33.79 32.63 -34.92
CA ASP A 211 34.75 31.62 -35.39
C ASP A 211 34.75 30.14 -34.91
N ASP A 212 34.28 29.33 -35.87
CA ASP A 212 34.80 28.04 -36.33
C ASP A 212 36.27 27.71 -35.96
N VAL A 213 36.49 26.49 -35.46
CA VAL A 213 37.58 25.62 -35.98
C VAL A 213 37.08 24.16 -36.06
N LYS A 214 37.32 23.60 -37.25
CA LYS A 214 36.97 22.28 -37.76
C LYS A 214 38.16 21.31 -37.64
N ALA A 215 37.85 20.00 -37.67
CA ALA A 215 38.72 18.85 -37.96
C ALA A 215 39.62 18.37 -36.78
N SER A 216 39.96 17.09 -36.61
CA SER A 216 39.97 15.94 -37.52
C SER A 216 40.03 14.62 -36.72
N SER A 217 39.51 13.55 -37.30
CA SER A 217 39.79 12.15 -36.94
C SER A 217 41.24 11.75 -37.22
N PRO A 218 41.75 10.66 -36.60
CA PRO A 218 42.07 9.48 -37.43
C PRO A 218 41.78 8.11 -36.77
N LYS A 219 41.39 7.15 -37.62
CA LYS A 219 41.67 5.69 -37.51
C LYS A 219 42.81 5.38 -38.50
N PRO A 220 43.67 4.35 -38.28
CA PRO A 220 43.41 3.02 -38.86
C PRO A 220 43.92 1.83 -37.97
N SER A 221 43.18 0.71 -37.89
CA SER A 221 43.38 -0.57 -38.62
C SER A 221 44.34 -1.56 -37.95
N ALA A 222 43.86 -2.76 -37.59
CA ALA A 222 44.21 -4.04 -38.24
C ALA A 222 43.76 -5.27 -37.42
N ALA A 223 43.44 -6.33 -38.14
CA ALA A 223 42.68 -7.52 -37.76
C ALA A 223 43.51 -8.71 -37.24
N LYS A 224 42.84 -9.71 -36.62
CA LYS A 224 42.97 -11.14 -36.95
C LYS A 224 41.91 -12.02 -36.24
N SER A 225 41.52 -13.10 -36.93
CA SER A 225 40.30 -13.91 -36.78
C SER A 225 40.54 -15.26 -36.02
N PRO A 226 39.69 -16.31 -36.06
CA PRO A 226 39.06 -16.91 -34.87
C PRO A 226 39.29 -18.45 -34.70
N ALA A 227 38.80 -19.05 -33.59
CA ALA A 227 38.31 -20.46 -33.43
C ALA A 227 38.35 -20.91 -31.94
N PRO A 228 37.70 -22.03 -31.51
CA PRO A 228 36.53 -22.75 -32.03
C PRO A 228 35.43 -23.03 -30.96
N LYS A 229 34.26 -23.49 -31.42
CA LYS A 229 33.11 -23.94 -30.60
C LYS A 229 33.33 -25.34 -29.98
N PRO A 230 32.80 -25.65 -28.78
CA PRO A 230 32.69 -27.01 -28.27
C PRO A 230 31.38 -27.72 -28.70
N PRO A 231 31.35 -29.07 -28.66
CA PRO A 231 30.35 -29.89 -29.35
C PRO A 231 29.03 -30.08 -28.58
N GLU A 232 27.97 -30.33 -29.35
CA GLU A 232 26.65 -30.77 -28.88
C GLU A 232 26.74 -32.08 -28.08
N ARG A 233 26.09 -32.10 -26.91
CA ARG A 233 25.74 -33.33 -26.20
C ARG A 233 24.24 -33.54 -26.25
N SER A 234 23.86 -34.73 -26.71
CA SER A 234 22.53 -35.30 -26.76
C SER A 234 21.89 -35.38 -25.37
N LYS A 235 20.62 -34.99 -25.28
CA LYS A 235 19.77 -35.17 -24.09
C LYS A 235 19.25 -36.63 -24.03
N PRO A 236 19.25 -37.30 -22.87
CA PRO A 236 18.49 -38.53 -22.68
C PRO A 236 17.00 -38.21 -22.51
N VAL A 237 16.16 -38.99 -23.18
CA VAL A 237 14.70 -38.99 -23.06
C VAL A 237 14.33 -39.62 -21.71
N ALA A 238 13.78 -38.83 -20.79
CA ALA A 238 13.12 -39.34 -19.58
C ALA A 238 11.60 -39.34 -19.80
N LYS A 239 10.98 -40.50 -19.50
CA LYS A 239 9.55 -40.79 -19.65
C LYS A 239 8.71 -39.88 -18.76
N ALA A 240 7.70 -39.24 -19.35
CA ALA A 240 6.65 -38.55 -18.63
C ALA A 240 5.73 -39.56 -17.90
N VAL A 241 5.47 -39.31 -16.62
CA VAL A 241 4.38 -39.92 -15.84
C VAL A 241 3.19 -38.95 -15.93
N PRO A 242 1.95 -39.42 -16.22
CA PRO A 242 0.81 -38.51 -16.37
C PRO A 242 0.25 -38.06 -15.01
N GLU A 243 0.13 -36.76 -14.82
CA GLU A 243 -0.63 -36.15 -13.71
C GLU A 243 -2.16 -36.26 -13.93
N PRO A 244 -2.95 -36.38 -12.86
CA PRO A 244 -4.41 -36.49 -12.94
C PRO A 244 -5.06 -35.12 -13.23
N LYS A 245 -5.98 -35.12 -14.21
CA LYS A 245 -6.80 -33.95 -14.58
C LYS A 245 -7.81 -33.64 -13.47
N ALA A 246 -7.73 -32.45 -12.89
CA ALA A 246 -8.81 -31.86 -12.10
C ALA A 246 -9.81 -31.15 -13.03
N GLU A 247 -11.08 -31.51 -12.96
CA GLU A 247 -12.17 -30.88 -13.69
C GLU A 247 -12.53 -29.50 -13.11
N PRO A 248 -12.68 -28.45 -13.95
CA PRO A 248 -13.18 -27.16 -13.48
C PRO A 248 -14.71 -27.15 -13.41
N VAL A 249 -15.22 -26.72 -12.27
CA VAL A 249 -16.64 -26.39 -12.03
C VAL A 249 -17.05 -25.22 -12.94
N LYS A 250 -18.03 -25.46 -13.82
CA LYS A 250 -18.60 -24.47 -14.74
C LYS A 250 -19.31 -23.34 -13.96
N ARG A 251 -18.93 -22.09 -14.21
CA ARG A 251 -19.82 -20.92 -14.02
C ARG A 251 -20.46 -20.59 -15.36
N GLU A 252 -21.78 -20.71 -15.43
CA GLU A 252 -22.57 -20.21 -16.56
C GLU A 252 -22.63 -18.69 -16.51
N ASN A 253 -21.78 -18.05 -17.32
CA ASN A 253 -22.14 -16.80 -18.01
C ASN A 253 -21.15 -16.58 -19.16
N SER A 254 -21.23 -17.44 -20.17
CA SER A 254 -20.55 -17.24 -21.46
C SER A 254 -21.49 -16.52 -22.42
N GLY A 255 -21.46 -15.19 -22.38
CA GLY A 255 -22.09 -14.30 -23.35
C GLY A 255 -21.04 -13.48 -24.11
N ARG A 256 -20.49 -14.07 -25.18
CA ARG A 256 -19.87 -13.44 -26.37
C ARG A 256 -18.98 -12.18 -26.18
N ILE A 257 -17.67 -12.37 -26.29
CA ILE A 257 -16.76 -11.34 -26.81
C ILE A 257 -16.56 -11.62 -28.31
N ALA A 258 -17.23 -10.83 -29.16
CA ALA A 258 -16.86 -10.65 -30.55
C ALA A 258 -17.36 -9.28 -31.03
N GLY A 259 -16.42 -8.34 -31.14
CA GLY A 259 -16.47 -7.16 -32.02
C GLY A 259 -17.72 -6.30 -32.00
N GLN A 260 -17.90 -5.49 -30.96
CA GLN A 260 -18.66 -4.23 -31.04
C GLN A 260 -17.99 -3.17 -30.15
N THR A 261 -17.30 -2.23 -30.78
CA THR A 261 -17.07 -0.89 -30.23
C THR A 261 -18.43 -0.22 -30.04
N THR A 262 -18.99 -0.37 -28.84
CA THR A 262 -20.02 0.53 -28.33
C THR A 262 -19.50 1.08 -27.00
N ALA A 263 -19.48 2.41 -26.88
CA ALA A 263 -19.18 3.08 -25.64
C ALA A 263 -20.28 2.73 -24.63
N ALA A 264 -20.05 1.68 -23.83
CA ALA A 264 -20.88 1.37 -22.69
C ALA A 264 -20.63 2.47 -21.64
N GLY A 265 -21.51 3.47 -21.59
CA GLY A 265 -21.51 4.44 -20.51
C GLY A 265 -21.85 3.73 -19.21
N GLY A 266 -20.91 3.68 -18.27
CA GLY A 266 -21.12 3.07 -16.95
C GLY A 266 -22.34 3.67 -16.25
N ALA A 267 -23.03 2.86 -15.43
CA ALA A 267 -24.17 3.34 -14.67
C ALA A 267 -23.74 4.40 -13.64
N ALA A 268 -24.49 5.50 -13.54
CA ALA A 268 -24.20 6.59 -12.61
C ALA A 268 -24.19 6.12 -11.14
N TYR A 269 -23.32 6.72 -10.33
CA TYR A 269 -23.21 6.52 -8.89
C TYR A 269 -23.01 7.86 -8.19
N THR A 270 -23.33 7.89 -6.90
CA THR A 270 -23.16 9.07 -6.06
C THR A 270 -21.92 9.01 -5.20
N ASP A 271 -21.37 7.82 -4.95
CA ASP A 271 -20.29 7.61 -3.98
C ASP A 271 -19.03 7.05 -4.68
N ILE A 272 -17.85 7.42 -4.19
CA ILE A 272 -16.54 6.92 -4.67
C ILE A 272 -15.68 6.59 -3.45
N VAL A 273 -15.02 5.43 -3.50
CA VAL A 273 -14.10 4.98 -2.44
C VAL A 273 -12.65 5.03 -2.95
N ALA A 274 -11.75 5.60 -2.17
CA ALA A 274 -10.31 5.57 -2.40
C ALA A 274 -9.58 4.94 -1.22
N ILE A 275 -8.67 4.00 -1.48
CA ILE A 275 -7.96 3.23 -0.46
C ILE A 275 -6.45 3.34 -0.70
N GLY A 276 -5.70 3.63 0.35
CA GLY A 276 -4.23 3.65 0.34
C GLY A 276 -3.64 2.64 1.33
N CYS A 277 -2.61 1.91 0.91
CA CYS A 277 -1.91 0.91 1.73
C CYS A 277 -0.47 0.67 1.25
N SER A 278 0.36 0.08 2.13
CA SER A 278 1.76 -0.24 1.84
C SER A 278 2.15 -1.58 2.48
N THR A 279 3.16 -1.65 3.36
CA THR A 279 3.57 -2.87 4.07
C THR A 279 2.41 -3.49 4.85
N GLY A 280 2.17 -4.80 4.63
CA GLY A 280 0.99 -5.53 5.12
C GLY A 280 -0.29 -5.33 4.31
N GLY A 281 -0.26 -4.45 3.31
CA GLY A 281 -1.41 -4.04 2.52
C GLY A 281 -2.08 -5.17 1.72
N PRO A 282 -1.38 -6.11 1.06
CA PRO A 282 -2.04 -7.23 0.36
C PRO A 282 -2.94 -8.08 1.27
N LYS A 283 -2.48 -8.39 2.49
CA LYS A 283 -3.30 -9.10 3.49
C LYS A 283 -4.46 -8.24 3.98
N ALA A 284 -4.25 -6.94 4.15
CA ALA A 284 -5.29 -6.01 4.56
C ALA A 284 -6.38 -5.86 3.49
N LEU A 285 -5.99 -5.68 2.23
CA LEU A 285 -6.88 -5.60 1.08
C LEU A 285 -7.69 -6.88 0.89
N LYS A 286 -7.07 -8.06 0.99
CA LYS A 286 -7.79 -9.34 0.97
C LYS A 286 -8.89 -9.36 2.02
N THR A 287 -8.53 -9.08 3.28
CA THR A 287 -9.45 -9.09 4.43
C THR A 287 -10.60 -8.09 4.29
N LEU A 288 -10.30 -6.92 3.70
CA LEU A 288 -11.27 -5.86 3.48
C LEU A 288 -12.23 -6.20 2.32
N LEU A 289 -11.68 -6.49 1.13
CA LEU A 289 -12.46 -6.67 -0.10
C LEU A 289 -13.29 -7.96 -0.09
N GLU A 290 -12.83 -9.03 0.57
CA GLU A 290 -13.61 -10.27 0.75
C GLU A 290 -14.95 -10.03 1.50
N ARG A 291 -15.03 -8.95 2.28
CA ARG A 291 -16.24 -8.58 3.04
C ARG A 291 -17.13 -7.55 2.34
N ILE A 292 -16.75 -7.07 1.16
CA ILE A 292 -17.56 -6.15 0.37
C ILE A 292 -18.37 -6.96 -0.66
N PRO A 293 -19.70 -6.77 -0.74
CA PRO A 293 -20.54 -7.55 -1.66
C PRO A 293 -20.31 -7.15 -3.12
N GLY A 294 -20.53 -8.07 -4.06
CA GLY A 294 -20.28 -7.82 -5.49
C GLY A 294 -21.18 -6.74 -6.13
N ASN A 295 -22.35 -6.48 -5.56
CA ASN A 295 -23.27 -5.42 -5.98
C ASN A 295 -23.02 -4.09 -5.26
N PHE A 296 -21.82 -3.87 -4.72
CA PHE A 296 -21.46 -2.64 -4.01
C PHE A 296 -21.74 -1.40 -4.89
N PRO A 297 -22.46 -0.37 -4.38
CA PRO A 297 -23.05 0.68 -5.22
C PRO A 297 -22.06 1.76 -5.72
N ALA A 298 -20.77 1.61 -5.44
CA ALA A 298 -19.72 2.57 -5.78
C ALA A 298 -18.48 1.87 -6.38
N PRO A 299 -17.69 2.56 -7.21
CA PRO A 299 -16.36 2.12 -7.58
C PRO A 299 -15.35 2.31 -6.45
N ILE A 300 -14.29 1.50 -6.44
CA ILE A 300 -13.19 1.57 -5.46
C ILE A 300 -11.87 1.78 -6.20
N ALA A 301 -11.12 2.84 -5.92
CA ALA A 301 -9.75 3.02 -6.39
C ALA A 301 -8.75 2.71 -5.28
N ILE A 302 -7.70 1.96 -5.60
CA ILE A 302 -6.74 1.43 -4.62
C ILE A 302 -5.33 1.77 -5.06
N VAL A 303 -4.58 2.43 -4.18
CA VAL A 303 -3.12 2.51 -4.28
C VAL A 303 -2.50 1.60 -3.23
N GLN A 304 -1.77 0.62 -3.72
CA GLN A 304 -0.87 -0.22 -2.94
C GLN A 304 0.55 0.10 -3.39
N HIS A 305 1.43 0.48 -2.45
CA HIS A 305 2.85 0.68 -2.77
C HIS A 305 3.49 -0.65 -3.13
N MET A 306 3.58 -0.94 -4.43
CA MET A 306 4.21 -2.13 -4.97
C MET A 306 4.96 -1.80 -6.28
N PRO A 307 6.09 -2.46 -6.54
CA PRO A 307 6.81 -2.35 -7.80
C PRO A 307 5.94 -2.72 -9.03
N PRO A 308 6.33 -2.26 -10.24
CA PRO A 308 5.67 -2.65 -11.48
C PRO A 308 5.53 -4.17 -11.64
N ASN A 309 4.50 -4.65 -12.32
CA ASN A 309 4.18 -6.08 -12.56
C ASN A 309 3.62 -6.87 -11.36
N PHE A 310 3.86 -6.45 -10.11
CA PHE A 310 3.28 -7.13 -8.95
C PHE A 310 1.82 -6.74 -8.73
N THR A 311 1.45 -5.52 -9.09
CA THR A 311 0.09 -4.98 -8.96
C THR A 311 -0.92 -5.77 -9.78
N LYS A 312 -0.54 -6.23 -10.97
CA LYS A 312 -1.35 -7.13 -11.80
C LYS A 312 -1.62 -8.47 -11.14
N SER A 313 -0.57 -9.12 -10.61
CA SER A 313 -0.71 -10.39 -9.88
C SER A 313 -1.58 -10.24 -8.63
N LEU A 314 -1.44 -9.12 -7.90
CA LEU A 314 -2.31 -8.79 -6.77
C LEU A 314 -3.78 -8.64 -7.20
N ALA A 315 -4.05 -7.89 -8.27
CA ALA A 315 -5.40 -7.69 -8.78
C ALA A 315 -6.06 -9.02 -9.19
N GLN A 316 -5.35 -9.85 -9.96
CA GLN A 316 -5.82 -11.17 -10.38
C GLN A 316 -6.12 -12.08 -9.19
N ARG A 317 -5.24 -12.06 -8.17
CA ARG A 317 -5.42 -12.84 -6.96
C ARG A 317 -6.65 -12.39 -6.17
N LEU A 318 -6.80 -11.09 -5.91
CA LEU A 318 -7.96 -10.53 -5.21
C LEU A 318 -9.27 -10.79 -5.98
N ASN A 319 -9.26 -10.68 -7.31
CA ASN A 319 -10.40 -10.98 -8.17
C ASN A 319 -10.86 -12.44 -8.04
N SER A 320 -9.92 -13.38 -7.81
CA SER A 320 -10.27 -14.80 -7.62
C SER A 320 -10.91 -15.10 -6.25
N LEU A 321 -10.76 -14.19 -5.29
CA LEU A 321 -11.19 -14.37 -3.89
C LEU A 321 -12.44 -13.55 -3.54
N CYS A 322 -12.62 -12.39 -4.18
CA CYS A 322 -13.66 -11.43 -3.83
C CYS A 322 -14.92 -11.60 -4.68
N ALA A 323 -16.06 -11.14 -4.14
CA ALA A 323 -17.30 -11.01 -4.92
C ALA A 323 -17.29 -9.79 -5.85
N LEU A 324 -16.49 -8.77 -5.51
CA LEU A 324 -16.20 -7.63 -6.38
C LEU A 324 -15.37 -8.06 -7.58
N THR A 325 -15.55 -7.35 -8.69
CA THR A 325 -14.58 -7.39 -9.79
C THR A 325 -13.34 -6.61 -9.34
N VAL A 326 -12.16 -7.23 -9.42
CA VAL A 326 -10.89 -6.56 -9.10
C VAL A 326 -9.99 -6.59 -10.33
N VAL A 327 -9.53 -5.41 -10.76
CA VAL A 327 -8.68 -5.25 -11.94
C VAL A 327 -7.52 -4.32 -11.65
N GLU A 328 -6.41 -4.53 -12.36
CA GLU A 328 -5.39 -3.49 -12.47
C GLU A 328 -5.96 -2.38 -13.36
N ALA A 329 -5.80 -1.14 -12.93
CA ALA A 329 -6.33 0.02 -13.62
C ALA A 329 -5.58 0.24 -14.95
N GLU A 330 -6.34 0.51 -16.02
CA GLU A 330 -5.80 0.97 -17.30
C GLU A 330 -6.24 2.42 -17.55
N ASP A 331 -5.41 3.17 -18.29
CA ASP A 331 -5.70 4.57 -18.60
C ASP A 331 -6.99 4.67 -19.41
N GLY A 332 -7.87 5.60 -19.02
CA GLY A 332 -9.13 5.83 -19.71
C GLY A 332 -10.26 4.87 -19.35
N MET A 333 -10.06 3.89 -18.46
CA MET A 333 -11.14 3.03 -17.98
C MET A 333 -12.24 3.84 -17.30
N ILE A 334 -13.50 3.58 -17.67
CA ILE A 334 -14.67 4.11 -16.96
C ILE A 334 -14.83 3.30 -15.67
N MET A 335 -14.97 4.00 -14.55
CA MET A 335 -15.11 3.36 -13.25
C MET A 335 -16.56 2.93 -13.04
N GLU A 336 -16.77 1.66 -12.65
CA GLU A 336 -18.07 1.01 -12.50
C GLU A 336 -18.34 0.59 -11.06
N LYS A 337 -19.64 0.50 -10.71
CA LYS A 337 -20.09 -0.06 -9.43
C LYS A 337 -19.63 -1.51 -9.29
N GLY A 338 -19.35 -1.95 -8.07
CA GLY A 338 -18.93 -3.32 -7.80
C GLY A 338 -17.52 -3.66 -8.30
N THR A 339 -16.74 -2.66 -8.72
CA THR A 339 -15.39 -2.84 -9.26
C THR A 339 -14.34 -2.09 -8.45
N ALA A 340 -13.25 -2.80 -8.12
CA ALA A 340 -12.07 -2.27 -7.48
C ALA A 340 -10.89 -2.20 -8.47
N TYR A 341 -10.26 -1.02 -8.54
CA TYR A 341 -9.21 -0.69 -9.49
C TYR A 341 -7.90 -0.47 -8.75
N ILE A 342 -6.91 -1.34 -8.99
CA ILE A 342 -5.59 -1.24 -8.38
C ILE A 342 -4.66 -0.42 -9.28
N ALA A 343 -4.04 0.62 -8.72
CA ALA A 343 -3.06 1.42 -9.43
C ALA A 343 -1.87 0.56 -9.90
N PRO A 344 -1.48 0.64 -11.19
CA PRO A 344 -0.33 -0.11 -11.67
C PRO A 344 0.98 0.45 -11.09
N GLY A 345 1.90 -0.46 -10.73
CA GLY A 345 3.22 -0.08 -10.23
C GLY A 345 3.98 0.77 -11.25
N GLY A 346 4.61 1.86 -10.81
CA GLY A 346 5.34 2.77 -11.70
C GLY A 346 4.49 3.86 -12.37
N GLN A 347 3.18 3.92 -12.12
CA GLN A 347 2.32 5.02 -12.57
C GLN A 347 1.46 5.56 -11.41
N HIS A 348 1.12 6.84 -11.42
CA HIS A 348 0.12 7.39 -10.52
C HIS A 348 -1.28 7.17 -11.07
N LEU A 349 -2.20 6.77 -10.20
CA LEU A 349 -3.63 6.70 -10.51
C LEU A 349 -4.32 7.95 -9.99
N THR A 350 -5.05 8.62 -10.88
CA THR A 350 -5.94 9.74 -10.56
C THR A 350 -7.33 9.47 -11.09
N ILE A 351 -8.34 10.07 -10.46
CA ILE A 351 -9.74 9.98 -10.87
C ILE A 351 -10.15 11.32 -11.48
N VAL A 352 -10.70 11.27 -12.69
CA VAL A 352 -11.22 12.46 -13.39
C VAL A 352 -12.71 12.29 -13.71
N PRO A 353 -13.49 13.39 -13.81
CA PRO A 353 -14.90 13.31 -14.21
C PRO A 353 -15.05 12.65 -15.58
N GLY A 354 -16.01 11.72 -15.68
CA GLY A 354 -16.47 11.10 -16.92
C GLY A 354 -17.81 11.67 -17.39
N ALA A 355 -18.35 11.09 -18.46
CA ALA A 355 -19.69 11.44 -18.95
C ALA A 355 -20.78 10.77 -18.10
N GLY A 356 -21.98 11.36 -18.04
CA GLY A 356 -23.17 10.71 -17.49
C GLY A 356 -23.11 10.40 -15.97
N GLY A 357 -22.38 11.20 -15.19
CA GLY A 357 -22.26 10.99 -13.74
C GLY A 357 -21.32 9.84 -13.35
N THR A 358 -20.40 9.48 -14.25
CA THR A 358 -19.32 8.52 -13.99
C THR A 358 -17.99 9.24 -13.79
N CYS A 359 -16.97 8.49 -13.37
CA CYS A 359 -15.58 8.88 -13.35
C CYS A 359 -14.76 7.98 -14.27
N LYS A 360 -13.60 8.49 -14.68
CA LYS A 360 -12.63 7.80 -15.51
C LYS A 360 -11.29 7.74 -14.79
N ILE A 361 -10.56 6.65 -14.98
CA ILE A 361 -9.17 6.51 -14.55
C ILE A 361 -8.27 7.34 -15.48
N SER A 362 -7.35 8.08 -14.88
CA SER A 362 -6.22 8.68 -15.59
C SER A 362 -4.91 8.26 -14.94
N LEU A 363 -4.05 7.64 -15.73
CA LEU A 363 -2.72 7.20 -15.33
C LEU A 363 -1.66 8.17 -15.85
N ASN A 364 -0.67 8.47 -15.02
CA ASN A 364 0.45 9.31 -15.43
C ASN A 364 1.77 8.83 -14.82
N GLN A 365 2.89 9.24 -15.43
CA GLN A 365 4.25 8.95 -14.96
C GLN A 365 4.90 10.20 -14.36
N GLY A 366 4.12 10.99 -13.61
CA GLY A 366 4.65 12.14 -12.86
C GLY A 366 5.80 11.77 -11.92
N GLU A 367 6.43 12.79 -11.34
CA GLU A 367 7.53 12.60 -10.38
C GLU A 367 7.09 11.78 -9.17
N LEU A 368 8.05 11.10 -8.53
CA LEU A 368 7.79 10.37 -7.29
C LEU A 368 7.20 11.32 -6.24
N GLN A 369 6.05 10.96 -5.69
CA GLN A 369 5.44 11.70 -4.59
C GLN A 369 5.77 10.99 -3.29
N SER A 370 6.47 11.69 -2.39
CA SER A 370 6.93 11.11 -1.11
C SER A 370 7.78 9.83 -1.30
N GLY A 371 8.50 9.71 -2.43
CA GLY A 371 9.30 8.54 -2.78
C GLY A 371 8.53 7.39 -3.45
N HIS A 372 7.22 7.54 -3.68
CA HIS A 372 6.37 6.47 -4.19
C HIS A 372 5.74 6.79 -5.54
N ARG A 373 5.58 5.75 -6.37
CA ARG A 373 4.78 5.76 -7.61
C ARG A 373 4.30 4.32 -7.89
N PRO A 374 3.01 4.00 -7.65
CA PRO A 374 1.90 4.90 -7.30
C PRO A 374 2.02 5.51 -5.90
N SER A 375 1.39 6.67 -5.71
CA SER A 375 1.31 7.39 -4.43
C SER A 375 -0.14 7.61 -4.03
N VAL A 376 -0.42 7.45 -2.74
CA VAL A 376 -1.74 7.65 -2.15
C VAL A 376 -2.10 9.13 -2.11
N ASP A 377 -1.16 10.03 -1.82
CA ASP A 377 -1.41 11.47 -1.84
C ASP A 377 -1.92 11.95 -3.21
N VAL A 378 -1.40 11.37 -4.31
CA VAL A 378 -1.84 11.70 -5.67
C VAL A 378 -3.27 11.21 -5.92
N LEU A 379 -3.58 9.97 -5.55
CA LEU A 379 -4.95 9.44 -5.63
C LEU A 379 -5.92 10.32 -4.83
N PHE A 380 -5.65 10.54 -3.55
CA PHE A 380 -6.54 11.30 -2.67
C PHE A 380 -6.71 12.75 -3.12
N SER A 381 -5.63 13.39 -3.59
CA SER A 381 -5.72 14.76 -4.11
C SER A 381 -6.63 14.85 -5.34
N SER A 382 -6.69 13.80 -6.18
CA SER A 382 -7.58 13.78 -7.34
C SER A 382 -9.08 13.76 -6.98
N LEU A 383 -9.44 13.41 -5.74
CA LEU A 383 -10.83 13.47 -5.27
C LEU A 383 -11.28 14.89 -4.86
N LEU A 384 -10.35 15.83 -4.65
CA LEU A 384 -10.68 17.21 -4.25
C LEU A 384 -11.65 17.92 -5.22
N PRO A 385 -11.41 17.93 -6.55
CA PRO A 385 -12.32 18.56 -7.50
C PRO A 385 -13.65 17.81 -7.70
N LEU A 386 -13.79 16.59 -7.17
CA LEU A 386 -14.95 15.72 -7.38
C LEU A 386 -16.07 15.95 -6.35
N SER A 387 -16.40 17.21 -6.06
CA SER A 387 -17.36 17.59 -5.01
C SER A 387 -18.81 17.16 -5.30
N GLN A 388 -19.13 16.80 -6.54
CA GLN A 388 -20.42 16.24 -6.92
C GLN A 388 -20.63 14.80 -6.41
N PHE A 389 -19.56 14.12 -6.01
CA PHE A 389 -19.61 12.77 -5.44
C PHE A 389 -19.43 12.82 -3.92
N ARG A 390 -20.07 11.87 -3.23
CA ARG A 390 -19.75 11.51 -1.85
C ARG A 390 -18.44 10.74 -1.87
N ARG A 391 -17.44 11.27 -1.18
CA ARG A 391 -16.07 10.77 -1.24
C ARG A 391 -15.74 10.06 0.06
N HIS A 392 -15.20 8.85 -0.05
CA HIS A 392 -14.79 8.03 1.09
C HIS A 392 -13.30 7.68 0.93
N ALA A 393 -12.48 7.98 1.92
CA ALA A 393 -11.05 7.69 1.88
C ALA A 393 -10.64 6.77 3.04
N ALA A 394 -9.86 5.73 2.76
CA ALA A 394 -9.36 4.81 3.77
C ALA A 394 -7.83 4.68 3.69
N LEU A 395 -7.15 4.83 4.82
CA LEU A 395 -5.72 4.52 4.97
C LEU A 395 -5.55 3.27 5.82
N LEU A 396 -4.93 2.26 5.23
CA LEU A 396 -4.63 0.98 5.88
C LEU A 396 -3.16 0.91 6.28
N THR A 397 -2.78 -0.21 6.88
CA THR A 397 -1.39 -0.55 7.25
C THR A 397 -0.38 -0.14 6.19
N GLY A 398 0.74 0.40 6.67
CA GLY A 398 1.81 0.86 5.82
C GLY A 398 2.81 1.74 6.55
N MET A 399 4.05 1.73 6.04
CA MET A 399 5.12 2.59 6.53
C MET A 399 4.99 4.01 5.97
N GLY A 400 5.51 5.00 6.70
CA GLY A 400 5.58 6.38 6.25
C GLY A 400 4.29 7.16 6.52
N SER A 401 4.02 8.16 5.67
CA SER A 401 2.91 9.10 5.84
C SER A 401 2.18 9.44 4.54
N ASP A 402 2.44 8.69 3.45
CA ASP A 402 1.78 8.94 2.17
C ASP A 402 0.25 8.78 2.31
N GLY A 403 -0.49 9.70 1.69
CA GLY A 403 -1.93 9.82 1.79
C GLY A 403 -2.42 10.62 2.99
N ALA A 404 -1.63 10.78 4.06
CA ALA A 404 -2.09 11.48 5.27
C ALA A 404 -2.33 12.97 5.01
N LYS A 405 -1.44 13.62 4.25
CA LYS A 405 -1.54 15.05 3.91
C LYS A 405 -2.71 15.30 2.96
N ALA A 406 -2.88 14.48 1.93
CA ALA A 406 -4.01 14.58 1.03
C ALA A 406 -5.34 14.24 1.71
N MET A 407 -5.37 13.25 2.61
CA MET A 407 -6.55 12.95 3.43
C MET A 407 -6.94 14.14 4.32
N LYS A 408 -5.96 14.86 4.91
CA LYS A 408 -6.24 16.10 5.65
C LYS A 408 -6.90 17.15 4.78
N ARG A 409 -6.40 17.36 3.55
CA ARG A 409 -7.01 18.30 2.59
C ARG A 409 -8.42 17.88 2.21
N LEU A 410 -8.67 16.59 1.98
CA LEU A 410 -10.01 16.06 1.73
C LEU A 410 -10.94 16.29 2.93
N TYR A 411 -10.44 16.05 4.15
CA TYR A 411 -11.18 16.29 5.38
C TYR A 411 -11.61 17.75 5.51
N ASP A 412 -10.68 18.68 5.29
CA ASP A 412 -10.95 20.12 5.35
C ASP A 412 -11.90 20.59 4.24
N ALA A 413 -11.89 19.90 3.10
CA ALA A 413 -12.80 20.14 1.98
C ALA A 413 -14.17 19.42 2.10
N GLY A 414 -14.47 18.82 3.25
CA GLY A 414 -15.76 18.18 3.52
C GLY A 414 -15.96 16.83 2.85
N VAL A 415 -14.93 15.98 2.83
CA VAL A 415 -15.05 14.55 2.47
C VAL A 415 -16.12 13.87 3.33
N THR A 416 -16.85 12.90 2.76
CA THR A 416 -17.99 12.27 3.43
C THR A 416 -17.57 11.41 4.63
N SER A 417 -16.50 10.63 4.48
CA SER A 417 -15.93 9.87 5.60
C SER A 417 -14.47 9.52 5.35
N THR A 418 -13.67 9.55 6.41
CA THR A 418 -12.27 9.10 6.41
C THR A 418 -12.08 7.95 7.40
N PHE A 419 -11.40 6.90 6.95
CA PHE A 419 -11.08 5.72 7.74
C PHE A 419 -9.58 5.59 7.92
N ALA A 420 -9.15 5.20 9.11
CA ALA A 420 -7.80 4.70 9.36
C ALA A 420 -7.88 3.33 10.03
N GLU A 421 -7.07 2.40 9.55
CA GLU A 421 -6.90 1.12 10.22
C GLU A 421 -6.31 1.34 11.62
N SER A 422 -6.90 0.69 12.62
CA SER A 422 -6.42 0.76 14.01
C SER A 422 -5.04 0.13 14.15
N GLU A 423 -4.27 0.60 15.14
CA GLU A 423 -2.95 0.05 15.45
C GLU A 423 -2.99 -1.45 15.75
N GLU A 424 -4.10 -1.96 16.28
CA GLU A 424 -4.24 -3.36 16.66
C GLU A 424 -4.13 -4.34 15.51
N THR A 425 -4.66 -3.97 14.35
CA THR A 425 -4.71 -4.87 13.19
C THR A 425 -3.62 -4.55 12.16
N CYS A 426 -2.98 -3.39 12.28
CA CYS A 426 -1.92 -2.98 11.38
C CYS A 426 -0.68 -3.89 11.52
N VAL A 427 -0.08 -4.25 10.38
CA VAL A 427 1.28 -4.81 10.36
C VAL A 427 2.29 -3.71 10.64
N VAL A 428 2.09 -2.52 10.04
CA VAL A 428 2.88 -1.32 10.28
C VAL A 428 1.94 -0.13 10.49
N TYR A 429 1.91 0.40 11.72
CA TYR A 429 1.09 1.55 12.09
C TYR A 429 1.82 2.88 11.80
N GLY A 430 2.07 3.17 10.51
CA GLY A 430 2.73 4.39 10.04
C GLY A 430 1.76 5.34 9.33
N MET A 431 1.27 4.92 8.15
CA MET A 431 0.34 5.71 7.33
C MET A 431 -0.96 6.03 8.09
N PRO A 432 -1.64 5.04 8.75
CA PRO A 432 -2.85 5.33 9.53
C PRO A 432 -2.57 6.27 10.71
N ARG A 433 -1.46 6.05 11.42
CA ARG A 433 -1.03 6.90 12.54
C ARG A 433 -0.87 8.35 12.12
N SER A 434 -0.19 8.58 11.01
CA SER A 434 0.04 9.93 10.46
C SER A 434 -1.27 10.66 10.19
N ALA A 435 -2.29 9.96 9.66
CA ALA A 435 -3.61 10.54 9.43
C ALA A 435 -4.37 10.82 10.74
N VAL A 436 -4.26 9.93 11.73
CA VAL A 436 -4.87 10.12 13.07
C VAL A 436 -4.24 11.31 13.80
N GLU A 437 -2.92 11.45 13.77
CA GLU A 437 -2.18 12.57 14.38
C GLU A 437 -2.54 13.92 13.73
N LEU A 438 -2.83 13.92 12.42
CA LEU A 438 -3.35 15.08 11.70
C LEU A 438 -4.83 15.40 12.00
N LYS A 439 -5.51 14.59 12.82
CA LYS A 439 -6.92 14.74 13.20
C LYS A 439 -7.86 14.80 11.99
N CYS A 440 -7.56 14.07 10.93
CA CYS A 440 -8.37 14.02 9.71
C CYS A 440 -9.11 12.70 9.50
N VAL A 441 -9.25 11.89 10.55
CA VAL A 441 -9.87 10.57 10.50
C VAL A 441 -11.20 10.61 11.24
N SER A 442 -12.26 10.20 10.55
CA SER A 442 -13.63 10.14 11.09
C SER A 442 -13.86 8.82 11.85
N HIS A 443 -13.21 7.75 11.40
CA HIS A 443 -13.35 6.40 11.95
C HIS A 443 -11.98 5.72 12.05
N VAL A 444 -11.51 5.48 13.28
CA VAL A 444 -10.37 4.59 13.53
C VAL A 444 -10.94 3.24 13.92
N LEU A 445 -10.75 2.21 13.08
CA LEU A 445 -11.42 0.93 13.24
C LEU A 445 -10.45 -0.24 13.04
N PRO A 446 -10.65 -1.38 13.73
CA PRO A 446 -10.04 -2.64 13.36
C PRO A 446 -10.32 -2.97 11.89
N LEU A 447 -9.34 -3.56 11.19
CA LEU A 447 -9.44 -3.89 9.77
C LEU A 447 -10.73 -4.64 9.40
N GLN A 448 -11.19 -5.53 10.28
CA GLN A 448 -12.39 -6.35 10.07
C GLN A 448 -13.69 -5.55 10.08
N GLU A 449 -13.69 -4.37 10.70
CA GLU A 449 -14.86 -3.51 10.85
C GLU A 449 -14.94 -2.41 9.78
N ILE A 450 -13.83 -2.13 9.08
CA ILE A 450 -13.80 -1.09 8.03
C ILE A 450 -14.78 -1.43 6.90
N ALA A 451 -14.76 -2.65 6.36
CA ALA A 451 -15.66 -3.04 5.27
C ALA A 451 -17.15 -3.00 5.67
N PRO A 452 -17.59 -3.62 6.79
CA PRO A 452 -18.96 -3.48 7.27
C PRO A 452 -19.39 -2.02 7.43
N LYS A 453 -18.51 -1.16 7.97
CA LYS A 453 -18.82 0.26 8.15
C LYS A 453 -18.93 1.01 6.83
N LEU A 454 -18.06 0.69 5.86
CA LEU A 454 -18.10 1.27 4.52
C LEU A 454 -19.40 0.89 3.81
N VAL A 455 -19.79 -0.39 3.85
CA VAL A 455 -21.06 -0.89 3.27
C VAL A 455 -22.28 -0.24 3.91
N GLN A 456 -22.22 0.10 5.21
CA GLN A 456 -23.31 0.82 5.87
C GLN A 456 -23.47 2.28 5.37
N ILE A 457 -22.36 2.94 5.05
CA ILE A 457 -22.33 4.37 4.72
C ILE A 457 -22.60 4.63 3.24
N VAL A 458 -22.06 3.78 2.37
CA VAL A 458 -22.18 3.89 0.91
C VAL A 458 -23.50 3.26 0.47
N LYS A 459 -24.33 3.98 -0.29
CA LYS A 459 -25.70 3.58 -0.65
C LYS A 459 -25.93 3.49 -2.14
#